data_AF-A0A9E5T274-F1
#
_entry.id   AF-A0A9E5T274-F1
#
_cell.length_a   1.000
_cell.length_b   1.000
_cell.length_c   1.000
_cell.angle_alpha   90.00
_cell.angle_beta   90.00
_cell.angle_gamma   90.00
#
_symmetry.space_group_name_H-M   'P 1'
#
loop_
_entity.id
_entity.type
_entity.pdbx_description
1 polymer ?
#
loop_
_entity_poly.entity_id
_entity_poly.type
_entity_poly.pdbx_seq_one_letter_code
_entity_poly.pdbx_strand_id
1 'polypeptide(L)'
;MDNRKFAATLYNFIKENDPHGYYTNTPAEDAIAELESYLSDPEMVKETIKDIEEIADSFDDHEVYVTDVKPLLKGLRAVQERLEAEQSRRMVADTGYEVKQSIRIGNSEILMSENPAAEDGNFYMKAEYTENGLIGEYSQVVVDSNYLEIIQEFAKGLHNQIEKVASEIGKAAYQPEPITARECHPNDYSQGIVGKVVAIKAEALRPEYRRGDVQLVLVDGGNGANANPHGNAVYCIHLNDGSRTRFERYQVQGEIKELPAWAAARLDVIRAEREATKQPAPPIKARKPKDREAR
;
A
#
# COMPACT_ATOMS: atom_id res chain seq x y z
N MET A 1 -24.01 19.16 -2.42
CA MET A 1 -24.46 19.74 -3.70
C MET A 1 -25.28 18.66 -4.39
N ASP A 2 -26.48 18.98 -4.86
CA ASP A 2 -27.33 18.05 -5.62
C ASP A 2 -26.80 17.99 -7.06
N ASN A 3 -26.25 16.83 -7.45
CA ASN A 3 -25.61 16.63 -8.76
C ASN A 3 -26.61 16.86 -9.91
N ARG A 4 -27.86 16.44 -9.76
CA ARG A 4 -28.90 16.62 -10.78
C ARG A 4 -29.24 18.08 -10.96
N LYS A 5 -29.37 18.81 -9.86
CA LYS A 5 -29.63 20.26 -9.90
C LYS A 5 -28.46 21.02 -10.53
N PHE A 6 -27.23 20.62 -10.24
CA PHE A 6 -26.05 21.24 -10.84
C PHE A 6 -25.90 20.87 -12.33
N ALA A 7 -26.19 19.62 -12.71
CA ALA A 7 -26.23 19.17 -14.10
C ALA A 7 -27.23 19.99 -14.94
N ALA A 8 -28.38 20.36 -14.38
CA ALA A 8 -29.34 21.24 -15.06
C ALA A 8 -28.77 22.64 -15.32
N THR A 9 -28.03 23.22 -14.38
CA THR A 9 -27.33 24.50 -14.56
C THR A 9 -26.26 24.39 -15.64
N LEU A 10 -25.48 23.31 -15.61
CA LEU A 10 -24.42 23.04 -16.58
C LEU A 10 -25.00 22.85 -18.00
N TYR A 11 -26.09 22.09 -18.13
CA TYR A 11 -26.79 21.87 -19.39
C TYR A 11 -27.22 23.19 -20.05
N ASN A 12 -27.81 24.11 -19.29
CA ASN A 12 -28.28 25.39 -19.85
C ASN A 12 -27.12 26.18 -20.46
N PHE A 13 -25.98 26.24 -19.76
CA PHE A 13 -24.79 26.93 -20.25
C PHE A 13 -24.20 26.23 -21.49
N ILE A 14 -24.03 24.90 -21.45
CA ILE A 14 -23.47 24.15 -22.58
C ILE A 14 -24.36 24.28 -23.81
N LYS A 15 -25.68 24.16 -23.64
CA LYS A 15 -26.64 24.27 -24.75
C LYS A 15 -26.57 25.61 -25.49
N GLU A 16 -26.39 26.70 -24.75
CA GLU A 16 -26.26 28.04 -25.34
C GLU A 16 -24.93 28.21 -26.10
N ASN A 17 -23.95 27.36 -25.81
CA ASN A 17 -22.59 27.41 -26.34
C ASN A 17 -22.19 26.11 -27.06
N ASP A 18 -23.16 25.39 -27.63
CA ASP A 18 -22.97 24.11 -28.32
C ASP A 18 -22.86 24.31 -29.84
N PRO A 19 -21.64 24.46 -30.39
CA PRO A 19 -21.45 24.75 -31.82
C PRO A 19 -21.85 23.59 -32.74
N HIS A 20 -21.95 22.36 -32.20
CA HIS A 20 -22.21 21.15 -32.98
C HIS A 20 -23.64 20.62 -32.81
N GLY A 21 -24.40 21.20 -31.89
CA GLY A 21 -25.82 20.96 -31.70
C GLY A 21 -26.16 19.60 -31.07
N TYR A 22 -25.21 18.95 -30.39
CA TYR A 22 -25.47 17.71 -29.67
C TYR A 22 -26.51 17.89 -28.55
N TYR A 23 -26.34 18.92 -27.72
CA TYR A 23 -27.22 19.26 -26.60
C TYR A 23 -28.46 20.06 -27.02
N THR A 24 -28.44 20.67 -28.22
CA THR A 24 -29.64 21.32 -28.78
C THR A 24 -30.62 20.33 -29.41
N ASN A 25 -30.14 19.18 -29.89
CA ASN A 25 -30.96 18.13 -30.53
C ASN A 25 -31.37 16.99 -29.58
N THR A 26 -30.84 16.97 -28.37
CA THR A 26 -31.15 15.96 -27.34
C THR A 26 -32.25 16.48 -26.39
N PRO A 27 -33.24 15.66 -25.98
CA PRO A 27 -34.20 16.07 -24.96
C PRO A 27 -33.50 16.53 -23.67
N ALA A 28 -33.98 17.63 -23.09
CA ALA A 28 -33.31 18.25 -21.95
C ALA A 28 -33.14 17.29 -20.75
N GLU A 29 -34.12 16.44 -20.49
CA GLU A 29 -34.05 15.45 -19.39
C GLU A 29 -32.93 14.42 -19.62
N ASP A 30 -32.76 13.96 -20.86
CA ASP A 30 -31.75 12.97 -21.22
C ASP A 30 -30.34 13.57 -21.12
N ALA A 31 -30.17 14.79 -21.63
CA ALA A 31 -28.90 15.54 -21.54
C ALA A 31 -28.51 15.84 -20.08
N ILE A 32 -29.48 16.22 -19.23
CA ILE A 32 -29.23 16.46 -17.81
C ILE A 32 -28.86 15.16 -17.09
N ALA A 33 -29.51 14.04 -17.41
CA ALA A 33 -29.17 12.74 -16.84
C ALA A 33 -27.77 12.26 -17.25
N GLU A 34 -27.37 12.51 -18.50
CA GLU A 34 -26.01 12.24 -18.99
C GLU A 34 -24.97 13.06 -18.21
N LEU A 35 -25.18 14.37 -18.08
CA LEU A 35 -24.29 15.24 -17.31
C LEU A 35 -24.27 14.86 -15.81
N GLU A 36 -25.40 14.43 -15.24
CA GLU A 36 -25.45 13.90 -13.87
C GLU A 36 -24.56 12.65 -13.72
N SER A 37 -24.54 11.78 -14.73
CA SER A 37 -23.63 10.64 -14.78
C SER A 37 -22.17 11.08 -14.86
N TYR A 38 -21.85 12.10 -15.65
CA TYR A 38 -20.48 12.63 -15.75
C TYR A 38 -20.00 13.22 -14.43
N LEU A 39 -20.87 13.91 -13.68
CA LEU A 39 -20.58 14.45 -12.35
C LEU A 39 -20.37 13.38 -11.26
N SER A 40 -20.44 12.10 -11.63
CA SER A 40 -20.17 10.94 -10.76
C SER A 40 -18.88 10.20 -11.12
N ASP A 41 -18.20 10.59 -12.21
CA ASP A 41 -16.93 10.01 -12.66
C ASP A 41 -15.83 11.09 -12.65
N PRO A 42 -14.74 10.91 -11.88
CA PRO A 42 -13.71 11.95 -11.75
C PRO A 42 -12.98 12.27 -13.06
N GLU A 43 -12.81 11.31 -13.98
CA GLU A 43 -12.18 11.60 -15.27
C GLU A 43 -13.14 12.39 -16.16
N MET A 44 -14.43 12.04 -16.16
CA MET A 44 -15.44 12.81 -16.91
C MET A 44 -15.59 14.24 -16.36
N VAL A 45 -15.49 14.44 -15.05
CA VAL A 45 -15.50 15.79 -14.45
C VAL A 45 -14.29 16.61 -14.90
N LYS A 46 -13.09 16.01 -14.99
CA LYS A 46 -11.89 16.71 -15.47
C LYS A 46 -12.04 17.13 -16.93
N GLU A 47 -12.52 16.25 -17.79
CA GLU A 47 -12.80 16.59 -19.19
C GLU A 47 -13.88 17.69 -19.29
N THR A 48 -14.95 17.59 -18.49
CA THR A 48 -15.99 18.64 -18.45
C THR A 48 -15.44 20.00 -18.01
N ILE A 49 -14.54 20.04 -17.02
CA ILE A 49 -13.87 21.29 -16.60
C ILE A 49 -13.08 21.88 -17.77
N LYS A 50 -12.31 21.05 -18.47
CA LYS A 50 -11.51 21.45 -19.62
C LYS A 50 -12.38 21.98 -20.75
N ASP A 51 -13.48 21.30 -21.09
CA ASP A 51 -14.42 21.76 -22.13
C ASP A 51 -15.01 23.13 -21.78
N ILE A 52 -15.38 23.36 -20.51
CA ILE A 52 -15.90 24.65 -20.06
C ILE A 52 -14.82 25.74 -20.08
N GLU A 53 -13.57 25.42 -19.74
CA GLU A 53 -12.43 26.33 -19.87
C GLU A 53 -12.14 26.68 -21.34
N GLU A 54 -12.22 25.72 -22.26
CA GLU A 54 -12.06 25.97 -23.71
C GLU A 54 -13.20 26.84 -24.28
N ILE A 55 -14.45 26.61 -23.85
CA ILE A 55 -15.58 27.49 -24.20
C ILE A 55 -15.34 28.89 -23.62
N ALA A 56 -14.85 28.98 -22.38
CA ALA A 56 -14.59 30.25 -21.72
C ALA A 56 -13.56 31.12 -22.46
N ASP A 57 -12.51 30.49 -22.98
CA ASP A 57 -11.46 31.15 -23.78
C ASP A 57 -11.98 31.74 -25.09
N SER A 58 -13.16 31.31 -25.57
CA SER A 58 -13.81 31.85 -26.77
C SER A 58 -14.59 33.14 -26.54
N PHE A 59 -14.85 33.54 -25.29
CA PHE A 59 -15.56 34.78 -24.98
C PHE A 59 -14.60 35.98 -24.91
N ASP A 60 -14.90 37.03 -25.69
CA ASP A 60 -14.24 38.33 -25.57
C ASP A 60 -14.76 39.16 -24.38
N ASP A 61 -15.91 38.78 -23.81
CA ASP A 61 -16.59 39.52 -22.74
C ASP A 61 -16.26 38.96 -21.34
N HIS A 62 -15.54 39.77 -20.56
CA HIS A 62 -15.18 39.43 -19.18
C HIS A 62 -16.40 39.32 -18.25
N GLU A 63 -17.52 39.98 -18.56
CA GLU A 63 -18.74 39.93 -17.75
C GLU A 63 -19.34 38.52 -17.79
N VAL A 64 -19.49 37.92 -18.98
CA VAL A 64 -19.98 36.55 -19.20
C VAL A 64 -19.13 35.52 -18.45
N TYR A 65 -17.80 35.68 -18.48
CA TYR A 65 -16.91 34.82 -17.72
C TYR A 65 -17.18 34.89 -16.21
N VAL A 66 -17.38 36.09 -15.66
CA VAL A 66 -17.58 36.29 -14.23
C VAL A 66 -18.97 35.82 -13.78
N THR A 67 -20.01 36.06 -14.57
CA THR A 67 -21.41 35.76 -14.22
C THR A 67 -21.77 34.30 -14.45
N ASP A 68 -21.31 33.71 -15.56
CA ASP A 68 -21.84 32.42 -16.03
C ASP A 68 -20.80 31.31 -15.93
N VAL A 69 -19.57 31.54 -16.39
CA VAL A 69 -18.51 30.51 -16.42
C VAL A 69 -17.93 30.24 -15.03
N LYS A 70 -17.53 31.30 -14.31
CA LYS A 70 -16.80 31.18 -13.04
C LYS A 70 -17.59 30.39 -11.96
N PRO A 71 -18.92 30.56 -11.80
CA PRO A 71 -19.70 29.73 -10.89
C PRO A 71 -19.74 28.25 -11.29
N LEU A 72 -19.79 27.94 -12.59
CA LEU A 72 -19.78 26.57 -13.10
C LEU A 72 -18.44 25.89 -12.82
N LEU A 73 -17.32 26.53 -13.16
CA LEU A 73 -15.99 26.00 -12.85
C LEU A 73 -15.79 25.80 -11.35
N LYS A 74 -16.28 26.72 -10.53
CA LYS A 74 -16.26 26.55 -9.06
C LYS A 74 -17.07 25.33 -8.62
N GLY A 75 -18.25 25.11 -9.19
CA GLY A 75 -19.09 23.95 -8.89
C GLY A 75 -18.46 22.63 -9.34
N LEU A 76 -17.91 22.59 -10.56
CA LEU A 76 -17.23 21.42 -11.12
C LEU A 76 -15.99 21.05 -10.31
N ARG A 77 -15.15 22.03 -9.94
CA ARG A 77 -13.99 21.78 -9.07
C ARG A 77 -14.40 21.26 -7.69
N ALA A 78 -15.48 21.76 -7.11
CA ALA A 78 -16.02 21.21 -5.86
C ALA A 78 -16.53 19.77 -6.01
N VAL A 79 -17.08 19.41 -7.17
CA VAL A 79 -17.46 18.02 -7.50
C VAL A 79 -16.21 17.16 -7.66
N GLN A 80 -15.20 17.63 -8.38
CA GLN A 80 -13.91 16.94 -8.54
C GLN A 80 -13.26 16.67 -7.18
N GLU A 81 -13.09 17.70 -6.35
CA GLU A 81 -12.52 17.57 -5.00
C GLU A 81 -13.27 16.54 -4.15
N ARG A 82 -14.61 16.51 -4.25
CA ARG A 82 -15.43 15.51 -3.56
C ARG A 82 -15.17 14.08 -4.06
N LEU A 83 -15.13 13.86 -5.38
CA LEU A 83 -14.91 12.54 -5.97
C LEU A 83 -13.50 12.04 -5.69
N GLU A 84 -12.50 12.91 -5.78
CA GLU A 84 -11.10 12.58 -5.44
C GLU A 84 -10.98 12.25 -3.94
N ALA A 85 -11.65 13.03 -3.08
CA ALA A 85 -11.73 12.72 -1.65
C ALA A 85 -12.37 11.34 -1.42
N GLU A 86 -13.47 11.03 -2.09
CA GLU A 86 -14.15 9.73 -2.03
C GLU A 86 -13.27 8.56 -2.49
N GLN A 87 -12.54 8.71 -3.60
CA GLN A 87 -11.59 7.70 -4.07
C GLN A 87 -10.40 7.53 -3.13
N SER A 88 -10.01 8.59 -2.42
CA SER A 88 -8.94 8.53 -1.43
C SER A 88 -9.38 7.96 -0.07
N ARG A 89 -10.70 7.76 0.15
CA ARG A 89 -11.21 7.17 1.39
C ARG A 89 -10.77 5.73 1.49
N ARG A 90 -9.97 5.44 2.51
CA ARG A 90 -9.66 4.06 2.87
C ARG A 90 -10.77 3.52 3.76
N MET A 91 -11.51 2.53 3.27
CA MET A 91 -12.53 1.83 4.04
C MET A 91 -11.94 0.63 4.80
N VAL A 92 -12.51 0.32 5.97
CA VAL A 92 -12.25 -0.94 6.68
C VAL A 92 -13.12 -2.02 6.04
N ALA A 93 -12.57 -2.74 5.06
CA ALA A 93 -13.28 -3.77 4.29
C ALA A 93 -14.68 -3.27 3.82
N ASP A 94 -15.72 -4.07 4.03
CA ASP A 94 -17.13 -3.79 3.71
C ASP A 94 -17.95 -3.28 4.91
N THR A 95 -17.29 -2.85 5.98
CA THR A 95 -17.96 -2.45 7.23
C THR A 95 -18.63 -1.07 7.19
N GLY A 96 -18.33 -0.26 6.18
CA GLY A 96 -18.78 1.13 6.10
C GLY A 96 -18.00 2.11 6.97
N TYR A 97 -16.99 1.66 7.73
CA TYR A 97 -16.11 2.55 8.49
C TYR A 97 -14.97 3.10 7.63
N GLU A 98 -14.81 4.41 7.64
CA GLU A 98 -13.73 5.12 6.94
C GLU A 98 -12.54 5.33 7.89
N VAL A 99 -11.35 4.89 7.48
CA VAL A 99 -10.10 5.11 8.23
C VAL A 99 -9.79 6.60 8.27
N LYS A 100 -9.77 7.17 9.48
CA LYS A 100 -9.41 8.57 9.73
C LYS A 100 -7.99 8.76 10.20
N GLN A 101 -7.47 7.78 10.94
CA GLN A 101 -6.10 7.79 11.42
C GLN A 101 -5.53 6.38 11.33
N SER A 102 -4.28 6.26 10.90
CA SER A 102 -3.56 5.01 11.02
C SER A 102 -2.06 5.23 11.22
N ILE A 103 -1.45 4.34 11.97
CA ILE A 103 -0.01 4.35 12.24
C ILE A 103 0.49 2.92 12.07
N ARG A 104 1.41 2.72 11.13
CA ARG A 104 2.10 1.45 10.93
C ARG A 104 3.40 1.42 11.70
N ILE A 105 3.58 0.39 12.53
CA ILE A 105 4.81 0.14 13.26
C ILE A 105 5.10 -1.36 13.32
N GLY A 106 6.29 -1.74 12.88
CA GLY A 106 6.64 -3.12 12.63
C GLY A 106 5.77 -3.72 11.53
N ASN A 107 5.24 -4.92 11.79
CA ASN A 107 4.35 -5.62 10.86
C ASN A 107 2.85 -5.35 11.08
N SER A 108 2.49 -4.45 11.99
CA SER A 108 1.09 -4.12 12.29
C SER A 108 0.81 -2.65 12.02
N GLU A 109 -0.40 -2.37 11.57
CA GLU A 109 -0.96 -1.04 11.48
C GLU A 109 -2.11 -0.90 12.47
N ILE A 110 -2.02 0.09 13.34
CA ILE A 110 -3.10 0.45 14.25
C ILE A 110 -3.91 1.54 13.56
N LEU A 111 -5.22 1.37 13.46
CA LEU A 111 -6.10 2.32 12.80
C LEU A 111 -7.32 2.67 13.64
N MET A 112 -7.80 3.88 13.42
CA MET A 112 -9.07 4.39 13.91
C MET A 112 -9.91 4.81 12.71
N SER A 113 -11.19 4.47 12.77
CA SER A 113 -12.15 4.70 11.70
C SER A 113 -13.50 5.12 12.26
N GLU A 114 -14.33 5.75 11.43
CA GLU A 114 -15.65 6.22 11.81
C GLU A 114 -16.72 5.82 10.79
N ASN A 115 -17.93 5.59 11.28
CA ASN A 115 -19.14 5.46 10.49
C ASN A 115 -20.28 6.20 11.20
N PRO A 116 -20.49 7.50 10.91
CA PRO A 116 -21.58 8.27 11.51
C PRO A 116 -22.98 7.77 11.16
N ALA A 117 -23.11 6.92 10.14
CA ALA A 117 -24.35 6.32 9.69
C ALA A 117 -24.58 4.90 10.26
N ALA A 118 -23.73 4.43 11.18
CA ALA A 118 -23.87 3.11 11.79
C ALA A 118 -25.21 2.98 12.53
N GLU A 119 -26.05 2.03 12.09
CA GLU A 119 -27.41 1.83 12.64
C GLU A 119 -27.41 1.31 14.09
N ASP A 120 -26.33 0.66 14.51
CA ASP A 120 -26.14 0.12 15.86
C ASP A 120 -25.68 1.17 16.88
N GLY A 121 -25.42 2.41 16.42
CA GLY A 121 -24.95 3.52 17.25
C GLY A 121 -23.44 3.51 17.53
N ASN A 122 -22.67 2.54 17.02
CA ASN A 122 -21.24 2.45 17.25
C ASN A 122 -20.47 3.28 16.21
N PHE A 123 -20.44 4.60 16.35
CA PHE A 123 -19.90 5.47 15.30
C PHE A 123 -18.39 5.39 15.10
N TYR A 124 -17.64 4.81 16.03
CA TYR A 124 -16.18 4.80 16.02
C TYR A 124 -15.64 3.37 16.17
N MET A 125 -14.53 3.08 15.49
CA MET A 125 -13.87 1.78 15.51
C MET A 125 -12.35 1.94 15.62
N LYS A 126 -11.73 1.13 16.48
CA LYS A 126 -10.29 0.83 16.47
C LYS A 126 -10.08 -0.58 15.95
N ALA A 127 -9.06 -0.79 15.12
CA ALA A 127 -8.63 -2.11 14.69
C ALA A 127 -7.11 -2.18 14.49
N GLU A 128 -6.60 -3.39 14.41
CA GLU A 128 -5.22 -3.68 14.02
C GLU A 128 -5.22 -4.44 12.71
N TYR A 129 -4.44 -3.95 11.75
CA TYR A 129 -4.31 -4.53 10.43
C TYR A 129 -2.92 -5.13 10.25
N THR A 130 -2.87 -6.41 9.87
CA THR A 130 -1.63 -7.08 9.49
C THR A 130 -1.74 -7.61 8.07
N GLU A 131 -0.63 -7.55 7.35
CA GLU A 131 -0.57 -7.93 5.93
C GLU A 131 0.27 -9.20 5.80
N ASN A 132 -0.36 -10.31 5.43
CA ASN A 132 0.26 -11.63 5.30
C ASN A 132 0.31 -12.04 3.82
N GLY A 133 1.13 -11.33 3.04
CA GLY A 133 1.29 -11.58 1.61
C GLY A 133 0.06 -11.14 0.81
N LEU A 134 -0.77 -12.10 0.39
CA LEU A 134 -1.95 -11.81 -0.46
C LEU A 134 -3.20 -11.42 0.34
N ILE A 135 -3.21 -11.63 1.65
CA ILE A 135 -4.38 -11.42 2.51
C ILE A 135 -4.00 -10.48 3.65
N GLY A 136 -4.83 -9.46 3.85
CA GLY A 136 -4.81 -8.61 5.02
C GLY A 136 -5.83 -9.08 6.05
N GLU A 137 -5.47 -9.00 7.33
CA GLU A 137 -6.35 -9.40 8.44
C GLU A 137 -6.55 -8.21 9.37
N TYR A 138 -7.82 -7.89 9.65
CA TYR A 138 -8.21 -7.00 10.73
C TYR A 138 -8.44 -7.81 12.00
N SER A 139 -7.87 -7.35 13.11
CA SER A 139 -7.94 -8.00 14.41
C SER A 139 -8.08 -6.96 15.52
N GLN A 140 -8.33 -7.41 16.76
CA GLN A 140 -8.45 -6.54 17.93
C GLN A 140 -9.43 -5.37 17.69
N VAL A 141 -10.56 -5.69 17.06
CA VAL A 141 -11.60 -4.73 16.68
C VAL A 141 -12.37 -4.32 17.92
N VAL A 142 -12.43 -3.01 18.17
CA VAL A 142 -13.23 -2.40 19.22
C VAL A 142 -14.10 -1.33 18.57
N VAL A 143 -15.40 -1.35 18.86
CA VAL A 143 -16.35 -0.37 18.36
C VAL A 143 -17.08 0.29 19.52
N ASP A 144 -17.34 1.59 19.43
CA ASP A 144 -18.08 2.34 20.46
C ASP A 144 -18.70 3.61 19.84
N SER A 145 -19.72 4.14 20.51
CA SER A 145 -20.30 5.45 20.26
C SER A 145 -19.48 6.61 20.85
N ASN A 146 -18.62 6.33 21.83
CA ASN A 146 -17.81 7.31 22.54
C ASN A 146 -16.42 7.45 21.91
N TYR A 147 -16.20 8.58 21.26
CA TYR A 147 -14.94 8.92 20.62
C TYR A 147 -13.72 8.84 21.57
N LEU A 148 -13.86 9.28 22.83
CA LEU A 148 -12.75 9.29 23.77
C LEU A 148 -12.31 7.87 24.17
N GLU A 149 -13.24 6.92 24.29
CA GLU A 149 -12.92 5.52 24.58
C GLU A 149 -12.15 4.89 23.41
N ILE A 150 -12.59 5.12 22.17
CA ILE A 150 -11.90 4.59 20.99
C ILE A 150 -10.52 5.21 20.81
N ILE A 151 -10.35 6.51 21.07
CA ILE A 151 -9.02 7.15 21.05
C ILE A 151 -8.10 6.55 22.12
N GLN A 152 -8.61 6.23 23.31
CA GLN A 152 -7.82 5.56 24.34
C GLN A 152 -7.41 4.15 23.90
N GLU A 153 -8.31 3.36 23.31
CA GLU A 153 -7.99 2.02 22.78
C GLU A 153 -6.99 2.08 21.61
N PHE A 154 -7.08 3.10 20.77
CA PHE A 154 -6.10 3.37 19.72
C PHE A 154 -4.71 3.66 20.31
N ALA A 155 -4.64 4.56 21.30
CA ALA A 155 -3.38 4.91 21.96
C ALA A 155 -2.76 3.70 22.69
N LYS A 156 -3.58 2.89 23.38
CA LYS A 156 -3.13 1.63 24.01
C LYS A 156 -2.61 0.63 22.98
N GLY A 157 -3.34 0.42 21.89
CA GLY A 157 -2.91 -0.46 20.80
C GLY A 157 -1.56 -0.05 20.20
N LEU A 158 -1.39 1.26 19.94
CA LEU A 158 -0.12 1.81 19.47
C LEU A 158 1.01 1.59 20.49
N HIS A 159 0.76 1.88 21.77
CA HIS A 159 1.75 1.69 22.82
C HIS A 159 2.20 0.23 22.91
N ASN A 160 1.25 -0.71 22.95
CA ASN A 160 1.53 -2.14 23.01
C ASN A 160 2.37 -2.60 21.81
N GLN A 161 2.06 -2.09 20.61
CA GLN A 161 2.82 -2.43 19.41
C GLN A 161 4.23 -1.81 19.41
N ILE A 162 4.41 -0.59 19.94
CA ILE A 162 5.74 0.00 20.17
C ILE A 162 6.57 -0.89 21.10
N GLU A 163 6.00 -1.32 22.24
CA GLU A 163 6.69 -2.18 23.20
C GLU A 163 7.08 -3.53 22.59
N LYS A 164 6.17 -4.13 21.78
CA LYS A 164 6.44 -5.37 21.06
C LYS A 164 7.63 -5.21 20.10
N VAL A 165 7.62 -4.19 19.26
CA VAL A 165 8.70 -3.93 18.30
C VAL A 165 10.01 -3.61 19.02
N ALA A 166 9.97 -2.81 20.08
CA ALA A 166 11.15 -2.51 20.89
C ALA A 166 11.74 -3.78 21.54
N SER A 167 10.88 -4.68 22.03
CA SER A 167 11.30 -5.98 22.58
C SER A 167 11.92 -6.88 21.52
N GLU A 168 11.33 -6.95 20.32
CA GLU A 168 11.87 -7.72 19.18
C GLU A 168 13.25 -7.20 18.76
N ILE A 169 13.41 -5.89 18.63
CA ILE A 169 14.70 -5.25 18.32
C ILE A 169 15.72 -5.51 19.44
N GLY A 170 15.29 -5.43 20.71
CA GLY A 170 16.17 -5.63 21.86
C GLY A 170 16.72 -7.04 22.02
N LYS A 171 16.01 -8.08 21.55
CA LYS A 171 16.42 -9.49 21.68
C LYS A 171 17.61 -9.88 20.80
N ALA A 172 17.90 -9.11 19.74
CA ALA A 172 18.85 -9.47 18.70
C ALA A 172 19.81 -8.32 18.36
N ALA A 173 20.12 -7.44 19.32
CA ALA A 173 20.94 -6.25 19.08
C ALA A 173 22.41 -6.62 18.80
N TYR A 174 22.69 -7.02 17.57
CA TYR A 174 24.02 -7.42 17.12
C TYR A 174 24.83 -6.23 16.62
N GLN A 175 24.18 -5.28 15.96
CA GLN A 175 24.80 -4.07 15.42
C GLN A 175 23.73 -2.99 15.17
N PRO A 176 23.53 -2.04 16.11
CA PRO A 176 22.54 -0.98 15.95
C PRO A 176 22.91 0.04 14.88
N GLU A 177 24.21 0.30 14.66
CA GLU A 177 24.68 1.30 13.70
C GLU A 177 24.39 0.85 12.26
N PRO A 178 23.77 1.71 11.42
CA PRO A 178 23.53 1.39 10.02
C PRO A 178 24.82 1.14 9.24
N ILE A 179 24.80 0.12 8.39
CA ILE A 179 25.86 -0.16 7.42
C ILE A 179 25.75 0.81 6.26
N THR A 180 26.85 1.47 5.91
CA THR A 180 26.89 2.42 4.81
C THR A 180 27.59 1.85 3.57
N ALA A 181 27.56 2.61 2.47
CA ALA A 181 28.28 2.29 1.24
C ALA A 181 29.78 2.07 1.45
N ARG A 182 30.40 2.68 2.47
CA ARG A 182 31.85 2.57 2.73
C ARG A 182 32.24 1.16 3.16
N GLU A 183 31.37 0.46 3.87
CA GLU A 183 31.56 -0.93 4.31
C GLU A 183 31.23 -1.95 3.21
N CYS A 184 30.72 -1.52 2.05
CA CYS A 184 30.28 -2.40 0.98
C CYS A 184 31.15 -2.28 -0.28
N HIS A 185 31.25 -3.38 -1.04
CA HIS A 185 31.63 -3.32 -2.45
C HIS A 185 30.48 -2.70 -3.26
N PRO A 186 30.75 -1.86 -4.28
CA PRO A 186 29.69 -1.27 -5.10
C PRO A 186 28.74 -2.33 -5.67
N ASN A 187 27.45 -2.00 -5.73
CA ASN A 187 26.44 -2.85 -6.34
C ASN A 187 26.61 -2.87 -7.88
N ASP A 188 27.47 -3.78 -8.36
CA ASP A 188 27.77 -3.98 -9.77
C ASP A 188 26.72 -4.89 -10.44
N TYR A 189 25.98 -4.33 -11.39
CA TYR A 189 24.94 -5.05 -12.14
C TYR A 189 25.50 -6.05 -13.15
N SER A 190 26.78 -5.94 -13.52
CA SER A 190 27.45 -6.94 -14.36
C SER A 190 27.68 -8.26 -13.62
N GLN A 191 27.58 -8.26 -12.28
CA GLN A 191 27.85 -9.40 -11.42
C GLN A 191 26.59 -9.92 -10.72
N GLY A 192 26.50 -11.24 -10.63
CA GLY A 192 25.50 -11.91 -9.82
C GLY A 192 25.79 -11.77 -8.32
N ILE A 193 24.73 -11.71 -7.52
CA ILE A 193 24.79 -11.66 -6.06
C ILE A 193 24.13 -12.84 -5.37
N VAL A 194 23.64 -13.83 -6.13
CA VAL A 194 23.09 -15.08 -5.56
C VAL A 194 24.14 -15.76 -4.67
N GLY A 195 23.73 -16.14 -3.45
CA GLY A 195 24.59 -16.79 -2.46
C GLY A 195 25.52 -15.84 -1.69
N LYS A 196 25.53 -14.55 -2.02
CA LYS A 196 26.34 -13.53 -1.33
C LYS A 196 25.59 -12.92 -0.15
N VAL A 197 26.35 -12.42 0.83
CA VAL A 197 25.81 -11.56 1.88
C VAL A 197 25.92 -10.11 1.43
N VAL A 198 24.77 -9.44 1.38
CA VAL A 198 24.69 -8.03 0.97
C VAL A 198 24.04 -7.21 2.08
N ALA A 199 24.38 -5.93 2.13
CA ALA A 199 23.64 -4.95 2.90
C ALA A 199 22.50 -4.36 2.05
N ILE A 200 21.32 -4.24 2.64
CA ILE A 200 20.22 -3.44 2.10
C ILE A 200 20.40 -1.99 2.52
N LYS A 201 20.06 -1.03 1.66
CA LYS A 201 20.08 0.40 1.99
C LYS A 201 19.15 0.69 3.17
N ALA A 202 19.58 1.48 4.14
CA ALA A 202 18.79 1.78 5.34
C ALA A 202 17.45 2.46 4.99
N GLU A 203 17.43 3.32 3.98
CA GLU A 203 16.23 3.99 3.47
C GLU A 203 15.20 3.06 2.82
N ALA A 204 15.60 1.85 2.42
CA ALA A 204 14.67 0.81 1.96
C ALA A 204 13.99 0.07 3.12
N LEU A 205 14.45 0.27 4.36
CA LEU A 205 13.87 -0.28 5.57
C LEU A 205 12.98 0.76 6.28
N ARG A 206 11.99 0.27 7.03
CA ARG A 206 11.18 1.12 7.90
C ARG A 206 12.05 1.77 8.98
N PRO A 207 11.73 3.00 9.43
CA PRO A 207 12.55 3.75 10.38
C PRO A 207 13.04 2.95 11.61
N GLU A 208 12.16 2.17 12.22
CA GLU A 208 12.43 1.33 13.39
C GLU A 208 13.44 0.19 13.12
N TYR A 209 13.62 -0.19 11.85
CA TYR A 209 14.49 -1.27 11.41
C TYR A 209 15.74 -0.79 10.65
N ARG A 210 16.03 0.51 10.62
CA ARG A 210 17.23 1.07 9.97
C ARG A 210 18.48 0.82 10.82
N ARG A 211 18.89 -0.43 10.89
CA ARG A 211 19.98 -0.93 11.74
C ARG A 211 20.85 -1.89 10.96
N GLY A 212 22.15 -1.93 11.28
CA GLY A 212 23.11 -2.80 10.58
C GLY A 212 22.75 -4.28 10.66
N ASP A 213 22.22 -4.73 11.80
CA ASP A 213 21.77 -6.10 12.00
C ASP A 213 20.59 -6.52 11.11
N VAL A 214 19.66 -5.62 10.81
CA VAL A 214 18.53 -5.89 9.89
C VAL A 214 18.93 -5.73 8.41
N GLN A 215 19.94 -4.90 8.11
CA GLN A 215 20.40 -4.68 6.74
C GLN A 215 21.09 -5.88 6.12
N LEU A 216 21.72 -6.76 6.91
CA LEU A 216 22.48 -7.91 6.39
C LEU A 216 21.57 -9.07 6.00
N VAL A 217 21.63 -9.43 4.72
CA VAL A 217 20.84 -10.51 4.15
C VAL A 217 21.68 -11.44 3.28
N LEU A 218 21.37 -12.74 3.32
CA LEU A 218 21.84 -13.71 2.34
C LEU A 218 20.90 -13.70 1.13
N VAL A 219 21.45 -13.49 -0.07
CA VAL A 219 20.66 -13.55 -1.31
C VAL A 219 20.40 -15.01 -1.70
N ASP A 220 19.13 -15.38 -1.78
CA ASP A 220 18.68 -16.72 -2.17
C ASP A 220 18.46 -16.87 -3.67
N GLY A 221 18.05 -15.81 -4.37
CA GLY A 221 17.78 -15.85 -5.81
C GLY A 221 16.96 -14.67 -6.32
N GLY A 222 16.29 -14.86 -7.47
CA GLY A 222 15.46 -13.85 -8.14
C GLY A 222 16.13 -13.24 -9.36
N ASN A 223 15.33 -12.73 -10.32
CA ASN A 223 15.83 -12.22 -11.60
C ASN A 223 16.82 -11.06 -11.43
N GLY A 224 16.62 -10.21 -10.41
CA GLY A 224 17.51 -9.09 -10.06
C GLY A 224 18.81 -9.51 -9.37
N ALA A 225 18.90 -10.75 -8.89
CA ALA A 225 20.10 -11.27 -8.26
C ALA A 225 21.14 -11.77 -9.28
N ASN A 226 20.76 -11.99 -10.54
CA ASN A 226 21.66 -12.46 -11.60
C ASN A 226 22.55 -11.34 -12.14
N ALA A 227 23.63 -11.74 -12.82
CA ALA A 227 24.43 -10.83 -13.65
C ALA A 227 23.61 -10.33 -14.83
N ASN A 228 23.75 -9.05 -15.19
CA ASN A 228 23.01 -8.38 -16.26
C ASN A 228 21.49 -8.65 -16.17
N PRO A 229 20.84 -8.30 -15.04
CA PRO A 229 19.51 -8.79 -14.74
C PRO A 229 18.43 -8.17 -15.63
N HIS A 230 17.47 -8.98 -16.06
CA HIS A 230 16.27 -8.55 -16.81
C HIS A 230 15.06 -8.24 -15.90
N GLY A 231 15.32 -7.90 -14.64
CA GLY A 231 14.32 -7.57 -13.62
C GLY A 231 15.00 -7.16 -12.31
N ASN A 232 14.24 -6.69 -11.33
CA ASN A 232 14.83 -6.15 -10.10
C ASN A 232 14.64 -7.03 -8.86
N ALA A 233 13.80 -8.07 -8.92
CA ALA A 233 13.50 -8.90 -7.75
C ALA A 233 14.73 -9.65 -7.20
N VAL A 234 15.06 -9.42 -5.93
CA VAL A 234 16.08 -10.14 -5.14
C VAL A 234 15.39 -10.76 -3.93
N TYR A 235 15.39 -12.08 -3.84
CA TYR A 235 14.87 -12.82 -2.69
C TYR A 235 15.98 -13.04 -1.67
N CYS A 236 15.72 -12.68 -0.43
CA CYS A 236 16.71 -12.56 0.62
C CYS A 236 16.27 -13.30 1.89
N ILE A 237 17.24 -13.80 2.64
CA ILE A 237 17.08 -14.29 4.01
C ILE A 237 17.81 -13.35 4.95
N HIS A 238 17.11 -12.75 5.90
CA HIS A 238 17.70 -11.90 6.92
C HIS A 238 18.60 -12.72 7.87
N LEU A 239 19.81 -12.23 8.14
CA LEU A 239 20.78 -12.99 8.96
C LEU A 239 20.48 -12.90 10.46
N ASN A 240 19.81 -11.84 10.93
CA ASN A 240 19.46 -11.68 12.33
C ASN A 240 18.40 -12.70 12.78
N ASP A 241 17.32 -12.87 12.02
CA ASP A 241 16.15 -13.67 12.43
C ASP A 241 15.80 -14.85 11.49
N GLY A 242 16.39 -14.93 10.30
CA GLY A 242 16.09 -15.96 9.30
C GLY A 242 14.82 -15.71 8.48
N SER A 243 14.14 -14.57 8.67
CA SER A 243 12.96 -14.19 7.90
C SER A 243 13.31 -14.00 6.42
N ARG A 244 12.31 -14.20 5.55
CA ARG A 244 12.46 -14.08 4.10
C ARG A 244 11.76 -12.83 3.60
N THR A 245 12.48 -12.02 2.82
CA THR A 245 11.97 -10.76 2.27
C THR A 245 12.42 -10.61 0.82
N ARG A 246 11.59 -9.95 0.00
CA ARG A 246 11.94 -9.52 -1.35
C ARG A 246 12.38 -8.07 -1.32
N PHE A 247 13.54 -7.78 -1.89
CA PHE A 247 14.00 -6.43 -2.18
C PHE A 247 14.15 -6.23 -3.68
N GLU A 248 14.25 -4.97 -4.09
CA GLU A 248 14.64 -4.61 -5.44
C GLU A 248 16.16 -4.45 -5.53
N ARG A 249 16.75 -4.81 -6.67
CA ARG A 249 18.21 -4.77 -6.86
C ARG A 249 18.81 -3.39 -6.60
N TYR A 250 18.08 -2.31 -6.89
CA TYR A 250 18.50 -0.94 -6.60
C TYR A 250 18.44 -0.55 -5.12
N GLN A 251 17.76 -1.34 -4.28
CA GLN A 251 17.76 -1.20 -2.82
C GLN A 251 18.96 -1.89 -2.17
N VAL A 252 19.72 -2.69 -2.91
CA VAL A 252 20.96 -3.29 -2.42
C VAL A 252 22.07 -2.24 -2.37
N GLN A 253 22.68 -2.07 -1.19
CA GLN A 253 23.82 -1.20 -0.95
C GLN A 253 25.10 -1.79 -1.57
N GLY A 254 25.29 -3.10 -1.41
CA GLY A 254 26.43 -3.84 -1.93
C GLY A 254 26.77 -5.09 -1.14
N GLU A 255 27.70 -5.90 -1.64
CA GLU A 255 28.28 -7.03 -0.89
C GLU A 255 29.13 -6.49 0.27
N ILE A 256 28.93 -7.03 1.48
CA ILE A 256 29.66 -6.57 2.66
C ILE A 256 31.15 -6.93 2.54
N LYS A 257 32.05 -5.99 2.83
CA LYS A 257 33.51 -6.23 2.78
C LYS A 257 33.98 -7.15 3.90
N GLU A 258 33.52 -6.87 5.11
CA GLU A 258 33.87 -7.62 6.32
C GLU A 258 32.58 -8.07 7.01
N LEU A 259 32.36 -9.39 7.03
CA LEU A 259 31.17 -9.97 7.63
C LEU A 259 31.34 -10.04 9.16
N PRO A 260 30.44 -9.43 9.96
CA PRO A 260 30.50 -9.55 11.41
C PRO A 260 30.39 -11.00 11.89
N ALA A 261 31.04 -11.33 13.01
CA ALA A 261 31.10 -12.71 13.52
C ALA A 261 29.73 -13.33 13.79
N TRP A 262 28.77 -12.55 14.30
CA TRP A 262 27.39 -13.01 14.53
C TRP A 262 26.70 -13.41 13.21
N ALA A 263 26.92 -12.63 12.14
CA ALA A 263 26.32 -12.85 10.84
C ALA A 263 26.96 -14.06 10.14
N ALA A 264 28.28 -14.25 10.32
CA ALA A 264 28.99 -15.44 9.86
C ALA A 264 28.44 -16.72 10.53
N ALA A 265 28.26 -16.71 11.85
CA ALA A 265 27.68 -17.84 12.58
C ALA A 265 26.25 -18.18 12.10
N ARG A 266 25.42 -17.17 11.84
CA ARG A 266 24.06 -17.37 11.31
C ARG A 266 24.06 -17.88 9.87
N LEU A 267 24.99 -17.39 9.04
CA LEU A 267 25.17 -17.88 7.67
C LEU A 267 25.51 -19.37 7.63
N ASP A 268 26.39 -19.84 8.53
CA ASP A 268 26.75 -21.26 8.62
C ASP A 268 25.55 -22.14 9.01
N VAL A 269 24.71 -21.66 9.95
CA VAL A 269 23.45 -22.35 10.32
C VAL A 269 22.50 -22.45 9.12
N ILE A 270 22.27 -21.34 8.41
CA ILE A 270 21.39 -21.32 7.22
C ILE A 270 21.89 -22.26 6.13
N ARG A 271 23.21 -22.35 5.93
CA ARG A 271 23.82 -23.26 4.95
C ARG A 271 23.64 -24.71 5.36
N ALA A 272 23.89 -25.05 6.62
CA ALA A 272 23.70 -26.41 7.15
C ALA A 272 22.23 -26.88 7.03
N GLU A 273 21.27 -26.02 7.37
CA GLU A 273 19.84 -26.32 7.23
C GLU A 273 19.47 -26.64 5.77
N ARG A 274 19.98 -25.85 4.82
CA ARG A 274 19.75 -26.08 3.38
C ARG A 274 20.31 -27.41 2.91
N GLU A 275 21.51 -27.78 3.34
CA GLU A 275 22.13 -29.06 3.00
C GLU A 275 21.34 -30.24 3.55
N ALA A 276 20.82 -30.12 4.78
CA ALA A 276 19.95 -31.14 5.37
C ALA A 276 18.64 -31.32 4.58
N THR A 277 18.00 -30.23 4.13
CA THR A 277 16.79 -30.32 3.28
C THR A 277 17.02 -30.87 1.87
N LYS A 278 18.26 -30.92 1.38
CA LYS A 278 18.60 -31.50 0.06
C LYS A 278 18.83 -33.01 0.09
N GLN A 279 18.90 -33.64 1.28
CA GLN A 279 19.07 -35.10 1.39
C GLN A 279 17.73 -35.83 1.15
N PRO A 280 17.69 -36.88 0.30
CA PRO A 280 16.44 -37.59 0.01
C PRO A 280 15.92 -38.34 1.24
N ALA A 281 14.59 -38.36 1.41
CA ALA A 281 13.93 -39.08 2.48
C ALA A 281 14.38 -40.56 2.51
N PRO A 282 14.58 -41.16 3.70
CA PRO A 282 14.99 -42.56 3.81
C PRO A 282 13.96 -43.48 3.13
N PRO A 283 14.41 -44.57 2.47
CA PRO A 283 13.54 -45.42 1.67
C PRO A 283 12.42 -46.03 2.53
N ILE A 284 11.17 -45.81 2.10
CA ILE A 284 9.97 -46.37 2.72
C ILE A 284 10.08 -47.90 2.64
N LYS A 285 10.20 -48.57 3.79
CA LYS A 285 10.15 -50.04 3.85
C LYS A 285 8.80 -50.52 3.32
N ALA A 286 8.81 -51.29 2.23
CA ALA A 286 7.62 -51.90 1.66
C ALA A 286 6.86 -52.71 2.72
N ARG A 287 5.59 -52.36 2.97
CA ARG A 287 4.69 -53.19 3.78
C ARG A 287 4.42 -54.48 3.02
N LYS A 288 4.71 -55.63 3.65
CA LYS A 288 4.32 -56.94 3.13
C LYS A 288 2.79 -57.01 2.97
N PRO A 289 2.27 -57.71 1.93
CA PRO A 289 0.83 -57.85 1.76
C PRO A 289 0.25 -58.63 2.95
N LYS A 290 -0.85 -58.13 3.52
CA LYS A 290 -1.64 -58.88 4.50
C LYS A 290 -2.42 -59.97 3.75
N ASP A 291 -2.27 -61.20 4.18
CA ASP A 291 -3.08 -62.33 3.74
C ASP A 291 -4.57 -62.03 3.95
N ARG A 292 -5.35 -62.18 2.87
CA ARG A 292 -6.81 -62.19 2.94
C ARG A 292 -7.23 -63.56 3.47
N GLU A 293 -7.54 -63.65 4.76
CA GLU A 293 -8.37 -64.75 5.26
C GLU A 293 -9.81 -64.52 4.78
N ALA A 294 -10.29 -65.46 3.98
CA ALA A 294 -11.69 -65.57 3.61
C ALA A 294 -12.47 -66.20 4.77
N ARG A 295 -13.56 -65.55 5.19
CA ARG A 295 -14.77 -66.17 5.74
C ARG A 295 -15.94 -65.22 5.60
#